data_AF-A0A7Y4Y3I8-F1
#
_entry.id   AF-A0A7Y4Y3I8-F1
#
_cell.length_a   1.000
_cell.length_b   1.000
_cell.length_c   1.000
_cell.angle_alpha   90.00
_cell.angle_beta   90.00
_cell.angle_gamma   90.00
#
_symmetry.space_group_name_H-M   'P 1'
#
loop_
_entity.id
_entity.type
_entity.pdbx_description
1 polymer ?
#
loop_
_entity_poly.entity_id
_entity_poly.type
_entity_poly.pdbx_seq_one_letter_code
_entity_poly.pdbx_strand_id
1 'polypeptide(L)'
;MALKPQSPTSSTSDLFRKPKEERRTALTHDKIADDLAAFQRAGGTIEVLGTTHTLKSIPPPPTHAAASTAQEDLPTTKPAK
;
A
#
# COMPACT_ATOMS: atom_id res chain seq x y z
N MET A 1 -41.56 42.41 -1.49
CA MET A 1 -40.30 41.92 -2.08
C MET A 1 -39.88 40.71 -1.27
N ALA A 2 -39.95 39.50 -1.81
CA ALA A 2 -39.64 38.27 -1.06
C ALA A 2 -38.24 37.78 -1.44
N LEU A 3 -37.31 37.77 -0.48
CA LEU A 3 -35.99 37.16 -0.62
C LEU A 3 -36.11 35.66 -0.35
N LYS A 4 -35.80 34.84 -1.37
CA LYS A 4 -35.71 33.38 -1.19
C LYS A 4 -34.44 33.04 -0.41
N PRO A 5 -34.49 32.20 0.63
CA PRO A 5 -33.30 31.79 1.35
C PRO A 5 -32.46 30.86 0.46
N GLN A 6 -31.21 31.25 0.21
CA GLN A 6 -30.23 30.43 -0.48
C GLN A 6 -29.65 29.42 0.51
N SER A 7 -29.93 28.14 0.28
CA SER A 7 -29.34 27.05 1.05
C SER A 7 -27.86 26.88 0.69
N PRO A 8 -26.96 26.63 1.68
CA PRO A 8 -25.58 26.30 1.38
C PRO A 8 -25.54 24.96 0.67
N THR A 9 -25.00 24.93 -0.54
CA THR A 9 -24.70 23.67 -1.25
C THR A 9 -23.56 22.98 -0.51
N SER A 10 -23.90 22.07 0.39
CA SER A 10 -22.93 21.21 1.08
C SER A 10 -22.34 20.22 0.08
N SER A 11 -21.27 20.62 -0.60
CA SER A 11 -20.49 19.72 -1.46
C SER A 11 -19.34 19.15 -0.65
N THR A 12 -19.41 17.87 -0.30
CA THR A 12 -18.33 17.13 0.39
C THR A 12 -17.14 16.81 -0.52
N SER A 13 -17.16 17.26 -1.78
CA SER A 13 -16.07 17.07 -2.75
C SER A 13 -14.72 17.60 -2.26
N ASP A 14 -14.72 18.65 -1.43
CA ASP A 14 -13.50 19.25 -0.90
C ASP A 14 -12.83 18.39 0.18
N LEU A 15 -13.59 17.51 0.85
CA LEU A 15 -13.04 16.62 1.90
C LEU A 15 -12.15 15.51 1.32
N PHE A 16 -12.31 15.19 0.04
CA PHE A 16 -11.56 14.15 -0.65
C PHE A 16 -10.57 14.71 -1.68
N ARG A 17 -10.33 16.02 -1.64
CA ARG A 17 -9.35 16.64 -2.55
C ARG A 17 -7.98 16.05 -2.26
N LYS A 18 -7.41 15.36 -3.25
CA LYS A 18 -6.02 14.89 -3.18
C LYS A 18 -5.12 16.08 -2.87
N PRO A 19 -4.30 16.02 -1.80
CA PRO A 19 -3.33 17.05 -1.52
C PRO A 19 -2.48 17.27 -2.77
N LYS A 20 -2.29 18.53 -3.18
CA LYS A 20 -1.30 18.84 -4.22
C LYS A 20 0.03 18.29 -3.75
N GLU A 21 0.73 17.63 -4.66
CA GLU A 21 2.03 16.99 -4.42
C GLU A 21 3.12 18.06 -4.27
N GLU A 22 2.95 18.95 -3.30
CA GLU A 22 3.95 19.94 -2.96
C GLU A 22 5.08 19.22 -2.26
N ARG A 23 6.22 19.14 -2.98
CA ARG A 23 7.56 18.82 -2.50
C ARG A 23 7.57 17.86 -1.31
N ARG A 24 7.16 16.62 -1.52
CA ARG A 24 7.63 15.52 -0.68
C ARG A 24 9.14 15.44 -0.88
N THR A 25 9.90 16.17 -0.08
CA THR A 25 11.32 15.89 0.08
C THR A 25 11.44 14.41 0.36
N ALA A 26 12.33 13.72 -0.37
CA ALA A 26 12.52 12.29 -0.19
C ALA A 26 12.63 11.95 1.29
N LEU A 27 11.74 11.08 1.79
CA LEU A 27 11.79 10.55 3.14
C LEU A 27 13.08 9.72 3.23
N THR A 28 14.10 10.31 3.85
CA THR A 28 15.39 9.68 4.10
C THR A 28 15.51 9.48 5.60
N HIS A 29 16.30 8.49 5.99
CA HIS A 29 16.50 8.19 7.42
C HIS A 29 17.01 9.41 8.19
N ASP A 30 18.01 10.11 7.64
CA ASP A 30 18.62 11.29 8.26
C ASP A 30 17.60 12.39 8.54
N LYS A 31 16.71 12.70 7.58
CA LYS A 31 15.65 13.71 7.77
C LYS A 31 14.68 13.32 8.87
N ILE A 32 14.31 12.05 8.95
CA ILE A 32 13.42 11.56 10.00
C ILE A 32 14.10 11.75 11.36
N ALA A 33 15.41 11.45 11.47
CA ALA A 33 16.16 11.65 12.70
C ALA A 33 16.22 13.13 13.10
N ASP A 34 16.48 14.03 12.14
CA ASP A 34 16.50 15.48 12.37
C ASP A 34 15.14 16.01 12.85
N ASP A 35 14.05 15.56 12.23
CA ASP A 35 12.69 15.96 12.59
C ASP A 35 12.32 15.46 13.99
N LEU A 36 12.67 14.22 14.34
CA LEU A 36 12.47 13.68 15.69
C LEU A 36 13.26 14.47 16.74
N ALA A 37 14.50 14.85 16.44
CA ALA A 37 15.31 15.67 17.33
C ALA A 37 14.76 17.09 17.47
N ALA A 38 14.21 17.68 16.41
CA ALA A 38 13.53 18.98 16.46
C ALA A 38 12.26 18.92 17.33
N PHE A 39 11.46 17.86 17.18
CA PHE A 39 10.25 17.64 17.97
C PHE A 39 10.56 17.49 19.47
N GLN A 40 11.57 16.71 19.83
CA GLN A 40 12.01 16.56 21.22
C GLN A 40 12.54 17.88 21.81
N ARG A 41 13.32 18.65 21.04
CA ARG A 41 13.80 19.99 21.46
C ARG A 41 12.67 20.98 21.69
N ALA A 42 11.56 20.85 20.97
CA ALA A 42 10.35 21.66 21.17
C ALA A 42 9.53 21.22 22.40
N GLY A 43 9.96 20.18 23.13
CA GLY A 43 9.26 19.64 24.30
C GLY A 43 8.21 18.60 23.96
N GLY A 44 8.20 18.08 22.73
CA GLY A 44 7.27 17.03 22.31
C GLY A 44 7.67 15.66 22.86
N THR A 45 6.66 14.88 23.28
CA THR A 45 6.81 13.48 23.70
C THR A 45 5.98 12.59 22.79
N ILE A 46 6.56 11.47 22.34
CA ILE A 46 5.85 10.47 21.53
C ILE A 46 5.43 9.33 22.45
N GLU A 47 4.12 9.18 22.64
CA GLU A 47 3.53 8.07 23.40
C GLU A 47 3.10 6.94 22.46
N VAL A 48 3.34 5.70 22.88
CA VAL A 48 2.96 4.50 22.12
C VAL A 48 1.61 4.00 22.63
N LEU A 49 0.55 4.17 21.83
CA LEU A 49 -0.82 3.77 22.20
C LEU A 49 -1.11 2.28 21.94
N GLY A 50 -0.29 1.62 21.13
CA GLY A 50 -0.44 0.22 20.78
C GLY A 50 0.37 -0.14 19.53
N THR A 51 0.38 -1.42 19.19
CA THR A 51 1.11 -1.93 18.03
C THR A 51 0.14 -2.26 16.91
N THR A 52 0.22 -1.54 15.79
CA THR A 52 -0.55 -1.89 14.59
C THR A 52 0.15 -3.04 13.85
N HIS A 53 -0.57 -4.12 13.56
CA HIS A 53 -0.05 -5.22 12.75
C HIS A 53 0.08 -4.78 11.29
N THR A 54 1.25 -5.01 10.69
CA THR A 54 1.48 -4.79 9.26
C THR A 54 0.83 -5.90 8.44
N LEU A 55 0.09 -5.54 7.39
CA LEU A 55 -0.38 -6.50 6.40
C LEU A 55 0.84 -7.08 5.66
N LYS A 56 0.99 -8.40 5.70
CA LYS A 56 2.01 -9.10 4.91
C LYS A 56 1.45 -9.39 3.53
N SER A 57 2.25 -9.18 2.49
CA SER A 57 1.89 -9.63 1.14
C SER A 57 1.78 -11.16 1.15
N ILE A 58 0.61 -11.67 0.77
CA ILE A 58 0.38 -13.10 0.59
C ILE A 58 0.65 -13.39 -0.89
N PRO A 59 1.60 -14.29 -1.23
CA PRO A 59 1.80 -14.68 -2.60
C PRO A 59 0.52 -15.36 -3.12
N PRO A 60 0.11 -15.09 -4.38
CA PRO A 60 -1.06 -15.76 -4.95
C PRO A 60 -0.84 -17.29 -4.96
N PRO A 61 -1.92 -18.09 -4.77
CA PRO A 61 -1.79 -19.54 -4.83
C PRO A 61 -1.23 -19.95 -6.19
N PRO A 62 -0.36 -20.99 -6.25
CA PRO A 62 0.17 -21.46 -7.52
C PRO A 62 -0.99 -21.87 -8.42
N THR A 63 -1.14 -21.18 -9.55
CA THR A 63 -2.04 -21.62 -10.61
C THR A 63 -1.54 -22.98 -11.08
N HIS A 64 -2.26 -24.05 -10.73
CA HIS A 64 -2.08 -25.34 -11.38
C HIS A 64 -2.54 -25.15 -12.83
N ALA A 65 -1.61 -24.74 -13.70
CA ALA A 65 -1.80 -24.80 -15.12
C ALA A 65 -2.11 -26.26 -15.48
N ALA A 66 -3.34 -26.49 -15.93
CA ALA A 66 -3.83 -27.79 -16.34
C ALA A 66 -2.83 -28.42 -17.33
N ALA A 67 -2.23 -29.52 -16.92
CA ALA A 67 -1.44 -30.36 -17.81
C ALA A 67 -2.37 -30.93 -18.89
N SER A 68 -2.23 -30.41 -20.11
CA SER A 68 -2.69 -31.08 -21.31
C SER A 68 -1.72 -30.81 -22.44
N THR A 69 -0.83 -31.78 -22.65
CA THR A 69 -0.39 -32.21 -23.98
C THR A 69 -0.03 -33.68 -23.86
N ALA A 70 -0.97 -34.51 -24.30
CA ALA A 70 -0.72 -35.90 -24.65
C ALA A 70 0.23 -35.95 -25.85
N GLN A 71 1.18 -36.89 -25.85
CA GLN A 71 1.53 -37.78 -26.97
C GLN A 71 2.76 -38.60 -26.59
N GLU A 72 2.48 -39.85 -26.22
CA GLU A 72 3.04 -41.07 -26.83
C GLU A 72 4.36 -40.92 -27.61
N ASP A 73 5.44 -41.47 -27.05
CA ASP A 73 6.36 -42.30 -27.83
C ASP A 73 7.11 -43.25 -26.87
N LEU A 74 6.77 -44.54 -26.95
CA LEU A 74 7.46 -45.63 -26.29
C LEU A 74 8.26 -46.37 -27.38
N PRO A 75 9.59 -46.52 -27.23
CA PRO A 75 10.28 -47.64 -27.86
C PRO A 75 11.06 -48.49 -26.84
N THR A 76 10.57 -49.72 -26.67
CA THR A 76 11.30 -51.01 -26.75
C THR A 76 12.59 -51.23 -25.93
N THR A 77 12.49 -52.12 -24.92
CA THR A 77 13.24 -53.41 -24.71
C THR A 77 14.69 -53.48 -25.25
N LYS A 78 15.81 -53.79 -24.54
CA LYS A 78 16.19 -54.83 -23.53
C LYS A 78 17.69 -54.59 -23.10
N PRO A 79 18.41 -55.44 -22.32
CA PRO A 79 19.16 -55.04 -21.11
C PRO A 79 20.71 -55.17 -21.17
N ALA A 80 21.36 -54.90 -20.02
CA ALA A 80 22.69 -55.34 -19.55
C ALA A 80 23.81 -54.28 -19.46
N LYS A 81 24.32 -54.04 -18.24
CA LYS A 81 25.53 -54.69 -17.72
C LYS A 81 25.54 -54.68 -16.19
#